data_AF-A4FSF1-F1
#
_entry.id   AF-A4FSF1-F1
#
_cell.length_a   1.000
_cell.length_b   1.000
_cell.length_c   1.000
_cell.angle_alpha   90.00
_cell.angle_beta   90.00
_cell.angle_gamma   90.00
#
_symmetry.space_group_name_H-M   'P 1'
#
loop_
_entity.id
_entity.type
_entity.pdbx_description
1 polymer ?
#
loop_
_entity_poly.entity_id
_entity_poly.type
_entity_poly.pdbx_seq_one_letter_code
_entity_poly.pdbx_strand_id
1 'polypeptide(L)'
;MVSGGMNCVKYLLFFFNLIFAISGIAVLTVGAIIQSAYYDYTHFLDDRVFSAPLLLMVVGGIVFVVAFFGCCGAAKENHCMIVTFSVPLVLIFILELAGGIAGYVLRDDVKGMLERRLNET
;
A
#
# COMPACT_ATOMS: atom_id res chain seq x y z
N MET A 1 9.67 36.34 6.12
CA MET A 1 8.53 35.96 5.26
C MET A 1 8.40 34.44 5.05
N VAL A 2 9.43 33.63 5.34
CA VAL A 2 9.45 32.15 5.19
C VAL A 2 8.74 31.38 6.34
N SER A 3 8.18 32.04 7.35
CA SER A 3 7.54 31.33 8.47
C SER A 3 6.15 30.76 8.14
N GLY A 4 5.40 31.38 7.22
CA GLY A 4 4.04 30.95 6.88
C GLY A 4 3.99 29.67 6.05
N GLY A 5 4.95 29.49 5.12
CA GLY A 5 4.98 28.35 4.21
C GLY A 5 5.24 27.02 4.92
N MET A 6 6.12 27.01 5.93
CA MET A 6 6.48 25.80 6.68
C MET A 6 5.31 25.25 7.50
N ASN A 7 4.49 26.14 8.08
CA ASN A 7 3.25 25.74 8.76
C ASN A 7 2.23 25.18 7.77
N CYS A 8 2.08 25.78 6.59
CA CYS A 8 1.16 25.28 5.57
C CYS A 8 1.51 23.85 5.14
N VAL A 9 2.80 23.57 4.88
CA VAL A 9 3.29 22.22 4.54
C VAL A 9 3.04 21.22 5.68
N LYS A 10 3.25 21.63 6.94
CA LYS A 10 3.00 20.78 8.11
C LYS A 10 1.54 20.33 8.21
N TYR A 11 0.59 21.26 8.04
CA TYR A 11 -0.84 20.94 8.03
C TYR A 11 -1.25 20.07 6.84
N LEU A 12 -0.68 20.33 5.66
CA LEU A 12 -0.90 19.54 4.45
C LEU A 12 -0.44 18.08 4.64
N LEU A 13 0.77 17.88 5.19
CA LEU A 13 1.32 16.56 5.48
C LEU A 13 0.50 15.80 6.52
N PHE A 14 -0.01 16.50 7.55
CA PHE A 14 -0.88 15.91 8.55
C PHE A 14 -2.22 15.47 7.95
N PHE A 15 -2.85 16.34 7.16
CA PHE A 15 -4.13 16.05 6.51
C PHE A 15 -4.02 14.86 5.53
N PHE A 16 -2.99 14.84 4.68
CA PHE A 16 -2.78 13.71 3.77
C PHE A 16 -2.48 12.42 4.51
N ASN A 17 -1.61 12.43 5.54
CA ASN A 17 -1.36 11.22 6.35
C ASN A 17 -2.64 10.73 7.03
N LEU A 18 -3.53 11.60 7.49
CA LEU A 18 -4.81 11.21 8.06
C LEU A 18 -5.67 10.45 7.04
N ILE A 19 -5.75 10.96 5.80
CA ILE A 19 -6.47 10.28 4.72
C ILE A 19 -5.85 8.91 4.42
N PHE A 20 -4.52 8.82 4.36
CA PHE A 20 -3.82 7.55 4.16
C PHE A 20 -4.02 6.56 5.32
N ALA A 21 -4.13 7.04 6.56
CA ALA A 21 -4.44 6.19 7.70
C ALA A 21 -5.85 5.60 7.57
N ILE A 22 -6.84 6.43 7.20
CA ILE A 22 -8.22 5.99 7.00
C ILE A 22 -8.30 4.99 5.84
N SER A 23 -7.61 5.25 4.72
CA SER A 23 -7.58 4.33 3.59
C SER A 23 -6.88 3.01 3.94
N GLY A 24 -5.79 3.04 4.72
CA GLY A 24 -5.13 1.84 5.23
C GLY A 24 -6.08 0.97 6.07
N ILE A 25 -6.84 1.58 6.98
CA ILE A 25 -7.87 0.85 7.77
C ILE A 25 -8.96 0.27 6.85
N ALA A 26 -9.42 1.02 5.85
CA ALA A 26 -10.42 0.54 4.91
C ALA A 26 -9.92 -0.67 4.12
N VAL A 27 -8.69 -0.62 3.60
CA VAL A 27 -8.06 -1.74 2.87
C VAL A 27 -7.86 -2.95 3.78
N LEU A 28 -7.41 -2.75 5.01
CA LEU A 28 -7.30 -3.82 6.01
C LEU A 28 -8.64 -4.49 6.28
N THR A 29 -9.70 -3.69 6.44
CA THR A 29 -11.06 -4.19 6.71
C THR A 29 -11.59 -4.99 5.53
N VAL A 30 -11.44 -4.48 4.30
CA VAL A 30 -11.83 -5.19 3.08
C VAL A 30 -11.04 -6.49 2.92
N GLY A 31 -9.72 -6.45 3.13
CA GLY A 31 -8.86 -7.63 3.08
C GLY A 31 -9.28 -8.69 4.10
N ALA A 32 -9.60 -8.29 5.32
CA ALA A 32 -10.06 -9.19 6.38
C ALA A 32 -11.44 -9.81 6.07
N ILE A 33 -12.38 -9.02 5.55
CA ILE A 33 -13.70 -9.53 5.13
C ILE A 33 -13.52 -10.57 4.02
N ILE A 34 -12.76 -10.26 2.98
CA ILE A 34 -12.51 -11.21 1.89
C ILE A 34 -11.80 -12.46 2.41
N GLN A 35 -10.77 -12.31 3.27
CA GLN A 35 -10.07 -13.45 3.86
C GLN A 35 -11.01 -14.36 4.66
N SER A 36 -11.93 -13.79 5.46
CA SER A 36 -12.90 -14.55 6.23
C SER A 36 -13.90 -15.31 5.35
N ALA A 37 -14.33 -14.73 4.22
CA ALA A 37 -15.22 -15.38 3.26
C ALA A 37 -14.52 -16.50 2.47
N TYR A 38 -13.21 -16.40 2.28
CA TYR A 38 -12.41 -17.40 1.56
C TYR A 38 -11.84 -18.51 2.45
N TYR A 39 -11.94 -18.38 3.78
CA TYR A 39 -11.41 -19.35 4.74
C TYR A 39 -12.03 -20.75 4.61
N ASP A 40 -13.24 -20.87 4.05
CA ASP A 40 -13.88 -22.17 3.75
C ASP A 40 -13.32 -22.86 2.49
N TYR A 41 -12.60 -22.14 1.62
CA TYR A 41 -12.08 -22.65 0.34
C TYR A 41 -10.57 -23.00 0.39
N THR A 42 -9.90 -22.71 1.51
CA THR A 42 -8.45 -22.89 1.68
C THR A 42 -8.00 -24.36 1.69
N HIS A 43 -8.92 -25.32 1.80
CA HIS A 43 -8.57 -26.74 1.69
C HIS A 43 -8.26 -27.18 0.23
N PHE A 44 -8.49 -26.31 -0.77
CA PHE A 44 -8.27 -26.60 -2.19
C PHE A 44 -7.15 -25.77 -2.85
N LEU A 45 -6.58 -24.78 -2.15
CA LEU A 45 -5.58 -23.88 -2.72
C LEU A 45 -4.23 -24.12 -2.03
N ASP A 46 -3.52 -25.07 -2.61
CA ASP A 46 -2.11 -25.41 -2.46
C ASP A 46 -1.21 -24.23 -2.00
N ASP A 47 -0.30 -24.54 -1.08
CA ASP A 47 0.71 -23.73 -0.34
C ASP A 47 1.56 -22.70 -1.12
N ARG A 48 1.27 -22.42 -2.40
CA ARG A 48 2.12 -21.61 -3.28
C ARG A 48 1.47 -20.34 -3.81
N VAL A 49 0.18 -20.13 -3.61
CA VAL A 49 -0.51 -18.93 -4.08
C VAL A 49 -0.73 -17.98 -2.92
N PHE A 50 0.19 -17.01 -2.81
CA PHE A 50 0.02 -15.82 -1.97
C PHE A 50 -1.38 -15.26 -2.22
N SER A 51 -2.30 -15.46 -1.28
CA SER A 51 -3.70 -15.12 -1.50
C SER A 51 -3.77 -13.60 -1.69
N ALA A 52 -4.33 -13.13 -2.81
CA ALA A 52 -4.52 -11.70 -3.07
C ALA A 52 -5.11 -10.91 -1.86
N PRO A 53 -6.03 -11.49 -1.06
CA PRO A 53 -6.51 -10.86 0.18
C PRO A 53 -5.43 -10.67 1.26
N LEU A 54 -4.50 -11.62 1.39
CA LEU A 54 -3.37 -11.54 2.32
C LEU A 54 -2.39 -10.43 1.90
N LEU A 55 -2.10 -10.31 0.59
CA LEU A 55 -1.30 -9.20 0.07
C LEU A 55 -1.96 -7.85 0.36
N LEU A 56 -3.27 -7.74 0.14
CA LEU A 56 -4.03 -6.53 0.46
C LEU A 56 -3.95 -6.17 1.94
N MET A 57 -4.04 -7.15 2.84
CA MET A 57 -3.88 -6.90 4.28
C MET A 57 -2.46 -6.44 4.64
N VAL A 58 -1.42 -7.09 4.10
CA VAL A 58 -0.03 -6.69 4.37
C VAL A 58 0.24 -5.26 3.87
N VAL A 59 -0.18 -4.94 2.66
CA VAL A 59 -0.04 -3.59 2.09
C VAL A 59 -0.83 -2.57 2.89
N GLY A 60 -2.08 -2.86 3.25
CA GLY A 60 -2.91 -1.98 4.08
C GLY A 60 -2.30 -1.72 5.46
N GLY A 61 -1.67 -2.73 6.06
CA GLY A 61 -0.96 -2.62 7.33
C GLY A 61 0.27 -1.72 7.24
N ILE A 62 1.08 -1.88 6.19
CA ILE A 62 2.23 -1.02 5.94
C ILE A 62 1.78 0.44 5.76
N VAL A 63 0.74 0.69 4.95
CA VAL A 63 0.19 2.03 4.73
C VAL A 63 -0.31 2.65 6.04
N PHE A 64 -1.02 1.88 6.87
CA PHE A 64 -1.50 2.37 8.17
C PHE A 64 -0.35 2.74 9.11
N VAL A 65 0.68 1.89 9.22
CA VAL A 65 1.84 2.13 10.07
C VAL A 65 2.62 3.35 9.60
N VAL A 66 2.89 3.46 8.30
CA VAL A 66 3.57 4.61 7.69
C VAL A 66 2.77 5.89 7.96
N ALA A 67 1.44 5.86 7.76
CA ALA A 67 0.56 7.00 8.01
C ALA A 67 0.52 7.41 9.48
N PHE A 68 0.50 6.45 10.41
CA PHE A 68 0.54 6.71 11.85
C PHE A 68 1.86 7.39 12.26
N PHE A 69 2.99 6.87 11.78
CA PHE A 69 4.29 7.51 11.99
C PHE A 69 4.37 8.91 11.36
N GLY A 70 3.74 9.13 10.19
CA GLY A 70 3.62 10.44 9.56
C GLY A 70 2.82 11.44 10.40
N CYS A 71 1.66 11.03 10.93
CA CYS A 71 0.85 11.84 11.84
C CYS A 71 1.60 12.18 13.14
N CYS A 72 2.22 11.18 13.78
CA CYS A 72 3.00 11.42 15.00
C CYS A 72 4.24 12.29 14.73
N GLY A 73 4.86 12.16 13.56
CA GLY A 73 6.01 12.97 13.15
C GLY A 73 5.65 14.43 12.90
N ALA A 74 4.49 14.67 12.28
CA ALA A 74 3.94 16.01 12.12
C ALA A 74 3.54 16.64 13.47
N ALA A 75 2.97 15.86 14.40
CA ALA A 75 2.55 16.35 15.71
C ALA A 75 3.72 16.70 16.64
N LYS A 76 4.82 15.92 16.63
CA LYS A 76 5.90 16.04 17.61
C LYS A 76 6.93 17.15 17.30
N GLU A 77 6.81 17.85 16.16
CA GLU A 77 7.74 18.91 15.70
C GLU A 77 9.22 18.47 15.74
N ASN A 78 9.48 17.16 15.73
CA ASN A 78 10.80 16.60 15.85
C ASN A 78 11.32 16.26 14.45
N HIS A 79 12.30 17.02 13.99
CA HIS A 79 12.94 16.89 12.68
C HIS A 79 13.47 15.47 12.41
N CYS A 80 13.88 14.75 13.48
CA CYS A 80 14.35 13.38 13.38
C CYS A 80 13.24 12.39 12.95
N MET A 81 11.99 12.65 13.30
CA MET A 81 10.87 11.74 13.00
C MET A 81 10.34 11.84 11.57
N ILE A 82 10.44 13.02 10.95
CA ILE A 82 10.09 13.23 9.53
C ILE A 82 11.11 12.53 8.62
N VAL A 83 12.39 12.52 9.01
CA VAL A 83 13.44 11.80 8.27
C VAL A 83 13.21 10.30 8.31
N THR A 84 12.83 9.74 9.47
CA THR A 84 12.50 8.30 9.59
C THR A 84 11.26 7.92 8.76
N PHE A 85 10.33 8.84 8.50
CA PHE A 85 9.18 8.64 7.61
C PHE A 85 9.56 8.73 6.12
N SER A 86 10.53 9.58 5.77
CA SER A 86 10.94 9.78 4.37
C SER A 86 11.64 8.56 3.77
N VAL A 87 12.43 7.82 4.56
CA VAL A 87 13.18 6.64 4.08
C VAL A 87 12.27 5.51 3.55
N PRO A 88 11.26 5.02 4.30
CA PRO A 88 10.37 3.98 3.81
C PRO A 88 9.51 4.44 2.63
N LEU A 89 9.13 5.72 2.55
CA LEU A 89 8.42 6.25 1.38
C LEU A 89 9.26 6.19 0.10
N VAL A 90 10.53 6.60 0.18
CA VAL A 90 11.45 6.50 -0.97
C VAL A 90 11.65 5.04 -1.37
N LEU A 91 11.76 4.14 -0.40
CA LEU A 91 11.86 2.71 -0.66
C LEU A 91 10.61 2.17 -1.36
N ILE A 92 9.42 2.51 -0.87
CA ILE A 92 8.13 2.13 -1.50
C ILE A 92 8.06 2.67 -2.92
N PHE A 93 8.45 3.93 -3.15
CA PHE A 93 8.45 4.53 -4.47
C PHE A 93 9.35 3.78 -5.45
N ILE A 94 10.55 3.37 -5.03
CA ILE A 94 11.45 2.54 -5.86
C ILE A 94 10.81 1.18 -6.15
N LEU A 95 10.17 0.54 -5.17
CA LEU A 95 9.48 -0.73 -5.35
C LEU A 95 8.27 -0.61 -6.29
N GLU A 96 7.49 0.46 -6.20
CA GLU A 96 6.37 0.74 -7.10
C GLU A 96 6.85 0.98 -8.53
N LEU A 97 7.94 1.73 -8.72
CA LEU A 97 8.56 1.92 -10.03
C LEU A 97 9.07 0.59 -10.61
N ALA A 98 9.78 -0.21 -9.82
CA ALA A 98 10.28 -1.52 -10.24
C ALA A 98 9.12 -2.46 -10.61
N GLY A 99 8.08 -2.51 -9.78
CA GLY A 99 6.86 -3.28 -10.02
C GLY A 99 6.10 -2.81 -11.26
N GLY A 100 5.99 -1.50 -11.47
CA GLY A 100 5.36 -0.91 -12.66
C GLY A 100 6.11 -1.24 -13.94
N ILE A 101 7.45 -1.17 -13.92
CA ILE A 101 8.29 -1.57 -15.06
C ILE A 101 8.16 -3.07 -15.33
N ALA A 102 8.27 -3.91 -14.30
CA ALA A 102 8.12 -5.35 -14.43
C ALA A 102 6.72 -5.74 -14.97
N GLY A 103 5.67 -5.08 -14.47
CA GLY A 103 4.30 -5.27 -14.94
C GLY A 103 4.10 -4.80 -16.38
N TYR A 104 4.75 -3.72 -16.80
CA TYR A 104 4.70 -3.26 -18.19
C TYR A 104 5.38 -4.24 -19.14
N VAL A 105 6.56 -4.75 -18.79
CA VAL A 105 7.29 -5.73 -19.61
C VAL A 105 6.51 -7.05 -19.72
N LEU A 106 5.89 -7.50 -18.63
CA LEU A 106 5.11 -8.75 -18.60
C LEU A 106 3.71 -8.61 -19.21
N ARG A 107 3.28 -7.39 -19.58
CA ARG A 107 1.92 -7.13 -20.07
C ARG A 107 1.58 -7.97 -21.31
N ASP A 108 2.52 -8.13 -22.22
CA ASP A 108 2.29 -8.85 -23.46
C ASP A 108 2.17 -10.38 -23.22
N ASP A 109 2.98 -10.92 -22.31
CA ASP A 109 2.87 -12.33 -21.87
C ASP A 109 1.56 -12.61 -21.13
N VAL A 110 1.16 -11.71 -20.22
CA VAL A 110 -0.12 -11.83 -19.49
C VAL A 110 -1.30 -11.76 -20.46
N LYS A 111 -1.26 -10.87 -21.45
CA LYS A 111 -2.32 -10.75 -22.44
C LYS A 111 -2.45 -12.01 -23.29
N GLY A 112 -1.33 -12.56 -23.76
CA GLY A 112 -1.32 -13.81 -24.53
C GLY A 112 -1.82 -15.02 -23.72
N MET A 113 -1.47 -15.09 -22.43
CA MET A 113 -1.99 -16.13 -21.53
C MET A 113 -3.50 -15.99 -21.28
N LEU A 114 -3.98 -14.75 -21.08
CA LEU A 114 -5.39 -14.49 -20.80
C LEU A 114 -6.27 -14.82 -22.02
N GLU A 115 -5.84 -14.45 -23.23
CA GLU A 115 -6.54 -14.78 -24.47
C GLU A 115 -6.62 -16.28 -24.70
N ARG A 116 -5.53 -17.03 -24.42
CA ARG A 116 -5.54 -18.50 -24.50
C ARG A 116 -6.51 -19.13 -23.51
N ARG A 117 -6.55 -18.65 -22.27
CA ARG A 117 -7.47 -19.15 -21.23
C ARG A 117 -8.94 -18.87 -21.56
N LEU A 118 -9.24 -17.69 -22.10
CA LEU A 118 -10.60 -17.32 -22.51
C LEU A 118 -11.07 -18.08 -23.75
N ASN A 119 -10.16 -18.46 -24.65
CA ASN A 119 -10.52 -19.23 -25.85
C ASN A 119 -10.60 -20.75 -25.61
N GLU A 120 -10.16 -21.22 -24.44
CA GLU A 120 -10.30 -22.62 -23.97
C GLU A 120 -11.53 -22.85 -23.08
N THR A 121 -12.27 -21.80 -22.72
CA THR A 121 -13.56 -21.87 -21.98
C THR A 121 -14.72 -21.63 -22.93
#